data_AF-A0A927RNC1-F1
#
_entry.id   AF-A0A927RNC1-F1
#
_cell.length_a   1.000
_cell.length_b   1.000
_cell.length_c   1.000
_cell.angle_alpha   90.00
_cell.angle_beta   90.00
_cell.angle_gamma   90.00
#
_symmetry.space_group_name_H-M   'P 1'
#
loop_
_entity.id
_entity.type
_entity.pdbx_description
1 polymer ?
#
loop_
_entity_poly.entity_id
_entity_poly.type
_entity_poly.pdbx_seq_one_letter_code
_entity_poly.pdbx_strand_id
1 'polypeptide(L)'
;MAAQISVPHVPCPGERDTNTVVDLSRFRVVFYDCLTARADALFELADAVLCEQGPVNTLVELCLAAQHRRGHGALYDGLNAGRIDITRLSYSLSGLPLPRDRDGRIVLAVDVSNWLRPDADTSAERLFCHTYGRGKNQAQMIPGWPYSFVAVLESGPSSWTQILDVVRLVKPRVSWRLI
;
A
#
# COMPACT_ATOMS: atom_id res chain seq x y z
N MET A 1 8.19 23.28 14.73
CA MET A 1 9.39 23.50 13.88
C MET A 1 9.13 22.75 12.58
N ALA A 2 8.66 23.44 11.55
CA ALA A 2 8.21 22.84 10.30
C ALA A 2 9.42 22.58 9.40
N ALA A 3 9.75 21.31 9.17
CA ALA A 3 10.70 20.94 8.12
C ALA A 3 9.95 20.98 6.79
N GLN A 4 10.29 21.96 5.94
CA GLN A 4 9.92 21.92 4.52
C GLN A 4 10.64 20.73 3.89
N ILE A 5 9.88 19.69 3.55
CA ILE A 5 10.38 18.62 2.70
C ILE A 5 10.29 19.16 1.27
N SER A 6 11.44 19.45 0.67
CA SER A 6 11.53 19.93 -0.71
C SER A 6 10.98 18.90 -1.68
N VAL A 7 10.38 19.39 -2.77
CA VAL A 7 9.95 18.57 -3.90
C VAL A 7 11.13 17.72 -4.38
N PRO A 8 10.99 16.40 -4.58
CA PRO A 8 12.06 15.62 -5.17
C PRO A 8 12.32 16.11 -6.60
N HIS A 9 13.47 16.74 -6.79
CA HIS A 9 14.08 16.89 -8.11
C HIS A 9 14.26 15.48 -8.67
N VAL A 10 13.77 15.19 -9.86
CA VAL A 10 14.12 13.95 -10.57
C VAL A 10 15.59 14.09 -10.96
N PRO A 11 16.54 13.42 -10.28
CA PRO A 11 17.94 13.59 -10.58
C PRO A 11 18.26 12.89 -11.90
N CYS A 12 19.23 13.41 -12.64
CA CYS A 12 19.87 12.65 -13.71
C CYS A 12 20.38 11.30 -13.13
N PRO A 13 20.34 10.18 -13.88
CA PRO A 13 20.80 8.89 -13.38
C PRO A 13 22.27 8.97 -12.95
N GLY A 14 22.52 8.96 -11.63
CA GLY A 14 23.88 8.95 -11.06
C GLY A 14 24.13 9.95 -9.92
N GLU A 15 23.28 10.95 -9.69
CA GLU A 15 23.47 11.92 -8.60
C GLU A 15 22.70 11.50 -7.34
N ARG A 16 23.43 11.06 -6.30
CA ARG A 16 22.85 10.74 -5.00
C ARG A 16 22.63 12.05 -4.23
N ASP A 17 21.42 12.57 -4.27
CA ASP A 17 21.03 13.71 -3.43
C ASP A 17 21.06 13.28 -1.95
N THR A 18 21.95 13.89 -1.17
CA THR A 18 22.15 13.56 0.26
C THR A 18 20.88 13.79 1.08
N ASN A 19 20.01 14.72 0.67
CA ASN A 19 18.72 14.94 1.34
C ASN A 19 17.76 13.77 1.13
N THR A 20 17.72 13.17 -0.07
CA THR A 20 16.82 12.04 -0.35
C THR A 20 17.16 10.81 0.49
N VAL A 21 18.46 10.56 0.73
CA VAL A 21 18.91 9.45 1.59
C VAL A 21 18.52 9.69 3.05
N VAL A 22 18.64 10.93 3.53
CA VAL A 22 18.22 11.31 4.89
C VAL A 22 16.71 11.19 5.06
N ASP A 23 15.94 11.66 4.09
CA ASP A 23 14.48 11.59 4.10
C ASP A 23 13.99 10.14 4.05
N LEU A 24 14.58 9.30 3.20
CA LEU A 24 14.28 7.88 3.15
C LEU A 24 14.66 7.18 4.47
N SER A 25 15.82 7.50 5.04
CA SER A 25 16.25 6.94 6.33
C SER A 25 15.26 7.30 7.44
N ARG A 26 14.81 8.56 7.50
CA ARG A 26 13.79 9.00 8.45
C ARG A 26 12.46 8.31 8.22
N PHE A 27 12.01 8.22 6.97
CA PHE A 27 10.77 7.52 6.63
C PHE A 27 10.81 6.06 7.06
N ARG A 28 11.94 5.37 6.86
CA ARG A 28 12.13 3.98 7.27
C ARG A 28 12.00 3.79 8.79
N VAL A 29 12.51 4.72 9.59
CA VAL A 29 12.31 4.70 11.06
C VAL A 29 10.83 4.84 11.40
N VAL A 30 10.14 5.81 10.79
CA VAL A 30 8.70 6.03 11.00
C VAL A 30 7.88 4.82 10.57
N PHE A 31 8.21 4.19 9.43
CA PHE A 31 7.58 2.98 8.95
C PHE A 31 7.81 1.81 9.92
N TYR A 32 9.04 1.59 10.38
CA TYR A 32 9.36 0.54 11.35
C TYR A 32 8.56 0.71 12.64
N ASP A 33 8.41 1.94 13.13
CA ASP A 33 7.61 2.26 14.32
C ASP A 33 6.10 1.99 14.15
N CYS A 34 5.61 1.86 12.92
CA CYS A 34 4.22 1.45 12.64
C CYS A 34 4.04 -0.06 12.77
N LEU A 35 5.11 -0.85 12.81
CA LEU A 35 5.06 -2.32 12.88
C LEU A 35 5.02 -2.76 14.35
N THR A 36 3.82 -3.07 14.85
CA THR A 36 3.58 -3.31 16.28
C THR A 36 3.79 -4.77 16.70
N ALA A 37 3.88 -5.70 15.74
CA ALA A 37 4.28 -7.08 16.01
C ALA A 37 5.07 -7.67 14.82
N ARG A 38 6.07 -8.50 15.12
CA ARG A 38 7.00 -9.08 14.13
C ARG A 38 7.66 -8.03 13.22
N ALA A 39 7.98 -6.86 13.80
CA ALA A 39 8.44 -5.67 13.09
C ALA A 39 9.60 -5.96 12.13
N ASP A 40 10.65 -6.61 12.60
CA ASP A 40 11.79 -6.92 11.76
C ASP A 40 11.44 -7.78 10.54
N ALA A 41 10.57 -8.79 10.70
CA ALA A 41 10.19 -9.69 9.62
C ALA A 41 9.34 -8.95 8.58
N LEU A 42 8.39 -8.12 9.02
CA LEU A 42 7.57 -7.29 8.14
C LEU A 42 8.40 -6.21 7.43
N PHE A 43 9.36 -5.62 8.13
CA PHE A 43 10.22 -4.58 7.58
C PHE A 43 11.16 -5.13 6.51
N GLU A 44 11.84 -6.25 6.79
CA GLU A 44 12.69 -6.92 5.81
C GLU A 44 11.90 -7.44 4.61
N LEU A 45 10.67 -7.94 4.83
CA LEU A 45 9.79 -8.34 3.76
C LEU A 45 9.37 -7.14 2.88
N ALA A 46 9.03 -6.00 3.47
CA ALA A 46 8.69 -4.79 2.73
C ALA A 46 9.87 -4.31 1.88
N ASP A 47 11.09 -4.31 2.45
CA ASP A 47 12.30 -3.96 1.72
C ASP A 47 12.59 -4.92 0.58
N ALA A 48 12.44 -6.22 0.81
CA ALA A 48 12.62 -7.23 -0.23
C ALA A 48 11.66 -7.01 -1.41
N VAL A 49 10.38 -6.78 -1.14
CA VAL A 49 9.38 -6.49 -2.19
C VAL A 49 9.72 -5.22 -2.95
N LEU A 50 10.14 -4.15 -2.26
CA LEU A 50 10.46 -2.87 -2.90
C LEU A 50 11.77 -2.88 -3.68
N CYS A 51 12.71 -3.77 -3.34
CA CYS A 51 14.00 -3.90 -4.02
C CYS A 51 14.01 -4.98 -5.13
N GLU A 52 12.99 -5.84 -5.19
CA GLU A 52 12.88 -6.88 -6.22
C GLU A 52 12.80 -6.25 -7.61
N GLN A 53 13.58 -6.80 -8.55
CA GLN A 53 13.65 -6.27 -9.91
C GLN A 53 12.57 -6.92 -10.78
N GLY A 54 11.32 -6.54 -10.53
CA GLY A 54 10.17 -6.97 -11.33
C GLY A 54 9.05 -7.62 -10.52
N PRO A 55 8.14 -8.36 -11.18
CA PRO A 55 7.02 -8.98 -10.50
C PRO A 55 7.47 -10.11 -9.57
N VAL A 56 7.01 -10.07 -8.33
CA VAL A 56 7.18 -11.16 -7.36
C VAL A 56 6.28 -12.31 -7.76
N ASN A 57 6.87 -13.40 -8.26
CA ASN A 57 6.11 -14.57 -8.71
C ASN A 57 5.82 -15.55 -7.57
N THR A 58 6.76 -15.68 -6.63
CA THR A 58 6.53 -16.46 -5.42
C THR A 58 6.95 -15.67 -4.18
N LEU A 59 6.18 -15.84 -3.12
CA LEU A 59 6.43 -15.15 -1.86
C LEU A 59 7.72 -15.62 -1.19
N VAL A 60 8.06 -16.91 -1.31
CA VAL A 60 9.23 -17.49 -0.64
C VAL A 60 10.55 -17.07 -1.30
N GLU A 61 10.55 -16.77 -2.60
CA GLU A 61 11.73 -16.25 -3.30
C GLU A 61 12.24 -14.94 -2.71
N LEU A 62 11.37 -14.14 -2.07
CA LEU A 62 11.78 -12.92 -1.38
C LEU A 62 12.78 -13.17 -0.24
N CYS A 63 12.84 -14.40 0.30
CA CYS A 63 13.87 -14.77 1.28
C CYS A 63 15.28 -14.82 0.69
N LEU A 64 15.42 -14.80 -0.64
CA LEU A 64 16.70 -14.77 -1.34
C LEU A 64 17.16 -13.33 -1.63
N ALA A 65 16.29 -12.33 -1.48
CA ALA A 65 16.66 -10.93 -1.64
C ALA A 65 17.67 -10.53 -0.57
N ALA A 66 18.66 -9.70 -0.94
CA ALA A 66 19.73 -9.27 -0.04
C ALA A 66 19.20 -8.53 1.22
N GLN A 67 18.02 -7.93 1.10
CA GLN A 67 17.33 -7.20 2.16
C GLN A 67 16.64 -8.13 3.17
N HIS A 68 16.34 -9.37 2.79
CA HIS A 68 15.67 -10.34 3.65
C HIS A 68 16.69 -11.27 4.33
N ARG A 69 17.01 -10.99 5.59
CA ARG A 69 18.07 -11.71 6.32
C ARG A 69 17.56 -12.95 7.05
N ARG A 70 16.25 -13.07 7.19
CA ARG A 70 15.60 -14.19 7.90
C ARG A 70 15.19 -15.30 6.94
N GLY A 71 14.97 -16.51 7.48
CA GLY A 71 14.48 -17.64 6.69
C GLY A 71 12.97 -17.59 6.41
N HIS A 72 12.49 -18.46 5.52
CA HIS A 72 11.08 -18.52 5.11
C HIS A 72 10.08 -18.73 6.27
N GLY A 73 10.48 -19.46 7.32
CA GLY A 73 9.62 -19.63 8.51
C GLY A 73 9.30 -18.30 9.19
N ALA A 74 10.28 -17.40 9.28
CA ALA A 74 10.09 -16.07 9.83
C ALA A 74 9.26 -15.16 8.89
N LEU A 75 9.39 -15.34 7.57
CA LEU A 75 8.56 -14.64 6.59
C LEU A 75 7.07 -14.97 6.83
N TYR A 76 6.72 -16.26 6.90
CA TYR A 76 5.34 -16.68 7.12
C TYR A 76 4.83 -16.33 8.52
N ASP A 77 5.67 -16.46 9.56
CA ASP A 77 5.33 -16.00 10.91
C ASP A 77 5.06 -14.48 10.94
N GLY A 78 5.85 -13.69 10.20
CA GLY A 78 5.63 -12.26 10.01
C GLY A 78 4.28 -11.93 9.36
N LEU A 79 3.91 -12.63 8.29
CA LEU A 79 2.61 -12.41 7.63
C LEU A 79 1.41 -12.87 8.47
N ASN A 80 1.55 -13.98 9.19
CA ASN A 80 0.46 -14.56 9.97
C ASN A 80 0.22 -13.81 11.29
N ALA A 81 1.29 -13.46 12.00
CA ALA A 81 1.24 -12.90 13.35
C ALA A 81 1.68 -11.43 13.43
N GLY A 82 2.13 -10.84 12.31
CA GLY A 82 2.50 -9.44 12.23
C GLY A 82 1.32 -8.50 12.43
N ARG A 83 1.63 -7.30 12.89
CA ARG A 83 0.67 -6.23 13.12
C ARG A 83 1.25 -4.91 12.66
N ILE A 84 0.39 -4.11 12.02
CA ILE A 84 0.73 -2.78 11.50
C ILE A 84 -0.31 -1.82 12.05
N ASP A 85 0.13 -0.73 12.66
CA ASP A 85 -0.70 0.43 12.97
C ASP A 85 -0.97 1.18 11.67
N ILE A 86 -2.04 0.76 10.98
CA ILE A 86 -2.45 1.34 9.69
C ILE A 86 -2.79 2.83 9.84
N THR A 87 -3.40 3.24 10.95
CA THR A 87 -3.74 4.65 11.18
C THR A 87 -2.48 5.50 11.27
N ARG A 88 -1.47 5.07 12.04
CA ARG A 88 -0.18 5.76 12.11
C ARG A 88 0.55 5.76 10.77
N LEU A 89 0.47 4.67 10.02
CA LEU A 89 1.07 4.57 8.69
C LEU A 89 0.41 5.55 7.71
N SER A 90 -0.93 5.56 7.60
CA SER A 90 -1.67 6.50 6.75
C SER A 90 -1.37 7.95 7.13
N TYR A 91 -1.32 8.27 8.43
CA TYR A 91 -0.94 9.61 8.88
C TYR A 91 0.49 9.99 8.42
N SER A 92 1.44 9.07 8.57
CA SER A 92 2.83 9.29 8.17
C SER A 92 2.97 9.50 6.65
N LEU A 93 2.24 8.73 5.85
CA LEU A 93 2.20 8.88 4.39
C LEU A 93 1.55 10.20 3.96
N SER A 94 0.49 10.63 4.65
CA SER A 94 -0.19 11.90 4.38
C SER A 94 0.63 13.13 4.75
N GLY A 95 1.64 12.98 5.62
CA GLY A 95 2.56 14.03 6.03
C GLY A 95 3.72 14.27 5.06
N LEU A 96 3.90 13.42 4.04
CA LEU A 96 4.88 13.62 2.98
C LEU A 96 4.41 14.74 2.02
N PRO A 97 5.33 15.42 1.29
CA PRO A 97 4.94 16.40 0.28
C PRO A 97 3.93 15.84 -0.71
N LEU A 98 2.79 16.52 -0.82
CA LEU A 98 1.74 16.13 -1.75
C LEU A 98 1.93 16.86 -3.08
N PRO A 99 1.82 16.16 -4.22
CA PRO A 99 1.84 16.80 -5.52
C PRO A 99 0.68 17.80 -5.63
N ARG A 100 0.92 18.87 -6.37
CA ARG A 100 -0.07 19.93 -6.64
C ARG A 100 -0.25 20.07 -8.14
N ASP A 101 -1.48 20.41 -8.54
CA ASP A 101 -1.77 20.76 -9.93
C ASP A 101 -1.09 22.07 -10.33
N ARG A 102 -1.27 22.47 -11.59
CA ARG A 102 -0.69 23.71 -12.14
C ARG A 102 -1.15 24.98 -11.43
N ASP A 103 -2.28 24.92 -10.74
CA ASP A 103 -2.87 26.03 -9.99
C ASP A 103 -2.52 25.95 -8.48
N GLY A 104 -1.64 25.02 -8.11
CA GLY A 104 -1.19 24.83 -6.73
C GLY A 104 -2.21 24.09 -5.84
N ARG A 105 -3.24 23.46 -6.41
CA ARG A 105 -4.28 22.73 -5.68
C ARG A 105 -3.92 21.25 -5.51
N ILE A 106 -4.45 20.65 -4.46
CA ILE A 106 -4.36 19.20 -4.26
C ILE A 106 -5.59 18.58 -4.94
N VAL A 107 -5.35 17.66 -5.87
CA VAL A 107 -6.42 16.91 -6.56
C VAL A 107 -6.47 15.50 -6.00
N LEU A 108 -7.63 15.11 -5.48
CA LEU A 108 -7.84 13.79 -4.89
C LEU A 108 -8.67 12.92 -5.84
N ALA A 109 -8.19 11.71 -6.08
CA ALA A 109 -8.97 10.64 -6.69
C ALA A 109 -9.45 9.68 -5.62
N VAL A 110 -10.71 9.26 -5.74
CA VAL A 110 -11.30 8.21 -4.92
C VAL A 110 -11.83 7.15 -5.84
N ASP A 111 -11.38 5.92 -5.65
CA ASP A 111 -11.82 4.78 -6.44
C ASP A 111 -11.89 3.51 -5.59
N VAL A 112 -12.63 2.51 -6.08
CA VAL A 112 -12.73 1.19 -5.47
C VAL A 112 -12.10 0.16 -6.39
N SER A 113 -11.02 -0.47 -5.93
CA SER A 113 -10.39 -1.58 -6.62
C SER A 113 -10.73 -2.91 -5.94
N ASN A 114 -11.21 -3.85 -6.73
CA ASN A 114 -11.65 -5.16 -6.25
C ASN A 114 -10.48 -6.14 -6.20
N TRP A 115 -10.15 -6.64 -5.01
CA TRP A 115 -9.17 -7.70 -4.86
C TRP A 115 -9.87 -9.07 -4.84
N LEU A 116 -9.91 -9.70 -6.01
CA LEU A 116 -10.65 -10.94 -6.21
C LEU A 116 -10.02 -12.13 -5.47
N ARG A 117 -10.86 -12.98 -4.91
CA ARG A 117 -10.51 -14.19 -4.14
C ARG A 117 -11.54 -15.30 -4.41
N PRO A 118 -11.69 -15.75 -5.68
CA PRO A 118 -12.68 -16.77 -6.02
C PRO A 118 -12.46 -18.08 -5.24
N ASP A 119 -11.21 -18.50 -5.07
CA ASP A 119 -10.87 -19.80 -4.48
C ASP A 119 -10.60 -19.76 -2.95
N ALA A 120 -10.72 -18.59 -2.31
CA ALA A 120 -10.35 -18.43 -0.91
C ALA A 120 -11.57 -18.56 0.01
N ASP A 121 -12.21 -19.74 0.03
CA ASP A 121 -13.57 -19.85 0.56
C ASP A 121 -13.74 -19.52 2.04
N THR A 122 -12.70 -19.79 2.81
CA THR A 122 -12.62 -19.54 4.25
C THR A 122 -12.20 -18.11 4.60
N SER A 123 -11.90 -17.27 3.60
CA SER A 123 -11.52 -15.87 3.85
C SER A 123 -12.72 -15.08 4.34
N ALA A 124 -12.59 -14.54 5.56
CA ALA A 124 -13.63 -13.73 6.19
C ALA A 124 -13.91 -12.45 5.40
N GLU A 125 -15.14 -11.93 5.55
CA GLU A 125 -15.54 -10.60 5.05
C GLU A 125 -15.42 -10.40 3.53
N ARG A 126 -15.34 -11.49 2.75
CA ARG A 126 -15.48 -11.39 1.29
C ARG A 126 -16.87 -10.89 0.92
N LEU A 127 -16.93 -10.01 -0.07
CA LEU A 127 -18.14 -9.50 -0.71
C LEU A 127 -18.19 -9.98 -2.16
N PHE A 128 -19.36 -9.87 -2.79
CA PHE A 128 -19.49 -10.06 -4.22
C PHE A 128 -19.05 -8.78 -4.93
N CYS A 129 -17.86 -8.83 -5.52
CA CYS A 129 -17.28 -7.72 -6.26
C CYS A 129 -17.83 -7.70 -7.69
N HIS A 130 -18.36 -6.56 -8.11
CA HIS A 130 -18.78 -6.36 -9.50
C HIS A 130 -17.56 -6.23 -10.40
N THR A 131 -17.44 -7.09 -11.40
CA THR A 131 -16.37 -7.09 -12.38
C THR A 131 -16.95 -7.16 -13.79
N TYR A 132 -16.29 -6.53 -14.75
CA TYR A 132 -16.62 -6.70 -16.15
C TYR A 132 -15.84 -7.90 -16.70
N GLY A 133 -16.54 -8.95 -17.10
CA GLY A 133 -15.91 -10.11 -17.72
C GLY A 133 -15.29 -9.75 -19.09
N ARG A 134 -14.25 -10.48 -19.51
CA ARG A 134 -13.63 -10.32 -20.85
C ARG A 134 -14.55 -10.72 -22.03
N GLY A 135 -15.80 -11.09 -21.80
CA GLY A 135 -16.77 -11.50 -22.83
C GLY A 135 -18.13 -10.80 -22.71
N LYS A 136 -18.76 -10.54 -23.87
CA LYS A 136 -20.14 -10.03 -24.12
C LYS A 136 -20.81 -9.21 -22.98
N ASN A 137 -20.15 -8.18 -22.44
CA ASN A 137 -20.77 -7.19 -21.53
C ASN A 137 -21.63 -7.78 -20.39
N GLN A 138 -21.27 -8.95 -19.85
CA GLN A 138 -21.96 -9.49 -18.68
C GLN A 138 -21.21 -9.06 -17.43
N ALA A 139 -21.91 -8.30 -16.59
CA ALA A 139 -21.50 -8.06 -15.21
C ALA A 139 -21.33 -9.41 -14.50
N GLN A 140 -20.13 -9.67 -14.00
CA GLN A 140 -19.81 -10.85 -13.19
C GLN A 140 -19.63 -10.45 -11.74
N MET A 141 -20.23 -11.22 -10.84
CA MET A 141 -20.05 -11.07 -9.41
C MET A 141 -19.05 -12.12 -8.93
N ILE A 142 -17.84 -11.68 -8.59
CA ILE A 142 -16.76 -12.58 -8.14
C ILE A 142 -16.48 -12.31 -6.66
N PRO A 143 -16.44 -13.34 -5.79
CA PRO A 143 -16.06 -13.17 -4.39
C PRO A 143 -14.68 -12.52 -4.24
N GLY A 144 -14.57 -11.51 -3.36
CA GLY A 144 -13.32 -10.80 -3.12
C GLY A 144 -13.46 -9.73 -2.04
N TRP A 145 -12.44 -8.89 -1.91
CA TRP A 145 -12.45 -7.73 -1.02
C TRP A 145 -12.40 -6.45 -1.85
N PRO A 146 -13.43 -5.60 -1.82
CA PRO A 146 -13.35 -4.27 -2.37
C PRO A 146 -12.54 -3.38 -1.43
N TYR A 147 -11.55 -2.68 -1.97
CA TYR A 147 -10.77 -1.68 -1.25
C TYR A 147 -11.06 -0.31 -1.85
N SER A 148 -11.43 0.65 -1.00
CA SER A 148 -11.53 2.05 -1.38
C SER A 148 -10.19 2.72 -1.13
N PHE A 149 -9.71 3.44 -2.14
CA PHE A 149 -8.45 4.16 -2.13
C PHE A 149 -8.72 5.65 -2.23
N VAL A 150 -7.92 6.42 -1.50
CA VAL A 150 -7.77 7.87 -1.71
C VAL A 150 -6.35 8.13 -2.15
N ALA A 151 -6.20 8.78 -3.30
CA ALA A 151 -4.89 9.06 -3.89
C ALA A 151 -4.77 10.54 -4.29
N VAL A 152 -3.57 11.11 -4.17
CA VAL A 152 -3.26 12.43 -4.71
C VAL A 152 -2.76 12.28 -6.14
N LEU A 153 -3.40 13.01 -7.05
CA LEU A 153 -3.01 13.04 -8.44
C LEU A 153 -1.94 14.10 -8.69
N GLU A 154 -0.94 13.74 -9.49
CA GLU A 154 0.02 14.68 -10.05
C GLU A 154 -0.45 15.21 -11.40
N SER A 155 -0.01 16.42 -11.76
CA SER A 155 -0.28 16.98 -13.08
C SER A 155 0.64 16.34 -14.12
N GLY A 156 0.06 15.60 -15.06
CA GLY A 156 0.78 15.08 -16.23
C GLY A 156 0.36 13.66 -16.59
N PRO A 157 0.86 13.13 -17.71
CA PRO A 157 0.60 11.75 -18.12
C PRO A 157 1.50 10.78 -17.33
N SER A 158 1.09 10.46 -16.11
CA SER A 158 1.78 9.50 -15.25
C SER A 158 0.79 8.51 -14.65
N SER A 159 1.25 7.29 -14.45
CA SER A 159 0.51 6.24 -13.73
C SER A 159 0.89 6.17 -12.25
N TRP A 160 1.85 6.97 -11.80
CA TRP A 160 2.25 7.04 -10.41
C TRP A 160 1.33 7.99 -9.65
N THR A 161 0.90 7.56 -8.47
CA THR A 161 0.05 8.36 -7.59
C THR A 161 0.40 8.05 -6.14
N GLN A 162 0.31 9.07 -5.29
CA GLN A 162 0.53 8.90 -3.87
C GLN A 162 -0.76 8.47 -3.19
N ILE A 163 -0.80 7.25 -2.68
CA ILE A 163 -1.91 6.75 -1.88
C ILE A 163 -1.86 7.41 -0.49
N LEU A 164 -2.96 8.04 -0.09
CA LEU A 164 -3.13 8.65 1.24
C LEU A 164 -3.77 7.69 2.22
N ASP A 165 -4.78 6.95 1.77
CA ASP A 165 -5.50 6.03 2.62
C ASP A 165 -6.13 4.89 1.83
N VAL A 166 -6.29 3.75 2.50
CA VAL A 166 -6.88 2.54 1.94
C VAL A 166 -7.75 1.87 2.99
N VAL A 167 -9.03 1.70 2.67
CA VAL A 167 -9.99 1.04 3.57
C VAL A 167 -10.61 -0.16 2.88
N ARG A 168 -10.59 -1.31 3.56
CA ARG A 168 -11.36 -2.48 3.13
C ARG A 168 -12.85 -2.21 3.36
N LEU A 169 -13.63 -2.27 2.29
CA LEU A 169 -15.07 -2.17 2.40
C LEU A 169 -15.63 -3.50 2.92
N VAL A 170 -16.41 -3.40 3.99
CA VAL A 170 -17.08 -4.54 4.62
C VAL A 170 -18.59 -4.31 4.60
N LYS A 171 -19.37 -5.38 4.69
CA LYS A 171 -20.83 -5.25 4.80
C LYS A 171 -21.16 -4.40 6.02
N PRO A 172 -21.92 -3.29 5.89
CA PRO A 172 -22.32 -2.51 7.05
C PRO A 172 -23.13 -3.38 7.99
N ARG A 173 -22.84 -3.29 9.29
CA ARG A 173 -23.67 -3.90 10.33
C ARG A 173 -24.99 -3.13 10.39
N VAL A 174 -26.01 -3.63 9.71
CA VAL A 174 -27.37 -3.11 9.86
C VAL A 174 -27.90 -3.61 11.20
N SER A 175 -27.88 -2.75 12.21
CA SER A 175 -28.57 -2.98 13.48
C SER A 175 -30.03 -2.59 13.31
N TRP A 176 -30.90 -3.55 13.01
CA TRP A 176 -32.34 -3.36 13.18
C TRP A 176 -32.63 -3.30 14.69
N ARG A 177 -32.72 -2.09 15.26
CA ARG A 177 -33.46 -1.93 16.51
C ARG A 177 -34.94 -2.01 16.13
N LEU A 178 -35.57 -3.12 16.50
CA LEU A 178 -37.02 -3.26 16.44
C LEU A 178 -37.62 -2.08 17.21
N ILE A 179 -38.45 -1.31 16.50
CA ILE A 179 -39.39 -0.36 17.10
C ILE A 179 -40.56 -1.18 17.62
#